data_AF-A0A2I0N6X2-F1
#
_entry.id   AF-A0A2I0N6X2-F1
#
_cell.length_a   1.000
_cell.length_b   1.000
_cell.length_c   1.000
_cell.angle_alpha   90.00
_cell.angle_beta   90.00
_cell.angle_gamma   90.00
#
_symmetry.space_group_name_H-M   'P 1'
#
loop_
_entity.id
_entity.type
_entity.pdbx_description
1 polymer ?
#
loop_
_entity_poly.entity_id
_entity_poly.type
_entity_poly.pdbx_seq_one_letter_code
_entity_poly.pdbx_strand_id
1 'polypeptide(L)'
;MDQSQRIMIALFAALAVVFVSGVGLTYVDYKTFNDNIGPQEVGDPIEVWSIGESNWFGLVVGSMASMGVLLIIFAVGGVKTVTPENVLDKKIRQLLLEHIRNNPGTHLREIAEKLSMNVTNARWHLRKLEKTDLVTGKKSNGKLIYYAKQGGVAARDSAISGSILKNDNALNIMLYVHSHSGCNQREIADALEVNHGTVRWHVGKLMDAKLVSDMSSGNRHRYFSTEAGRISLERLTGEGLATVVHAESTEEVKGSSQK
;
A
#
# COMPACT_ATOMS: atom_id res chain seq x y z
N MET A 1 20.28 6.77 -7.37
CA MET A 1 21.00 5.59 -6.87
C MET A 1 20.74 5.49 -5.37
N ASP A 2 19.87 4.56 -4.98
CA ASP A 2 19.42 4.38 -3.60
C ASP A 2 20.56 3.91 -2.68
N GLN A 3 20.48 4.18 -1.37
CA GLN A 3 21.51 3.78 -0.39
C GLN A 3 21.73 2.26 -0.37
N SER A 4 20.66 1.50 -0.56
CA SER A 4 20.72 0.05 -0.73
C SER A 4 21.55 -0.39 -1.95
N GLN A 5 21.50 0.39 -3.06
CA GLN A 5 22.29 0.13 -4.26
C GLN A 5 23.77 0.43 -4.06
N ARG A 6 24.09 1.48 -3.30
CA ARG A 6 25.49 1.81 -2.95
C ARG A 6 26.10 0.72 -2.08
N ILE A 7 25.34 0.22 -1.10
CA ILE A 7 25.79 -0.85 -0.19
C ILE A 7 25.99 -2.16 -0.95
N MET A 8 25.04 -2.56 -1.80
CA MET A 8 25.17 -3.78 -2.62
C MET A 8 26.36 -3.74 -3.56
N ILE A 9 26.56 -2.61 -4.27
CA ILE A 9 27.71 -2.45 -5.18
C ILE A 9 29.02 -2.44 -4.39
N ALA A 10 29.08 -1.77 -3.24
CA ALA A 10 30.27 -1.73 -2.39
C ALA A 10 30.61 -3.11 -1.80
N LEU A 11 29.62 -3.89 -1.35
CA LEU A 11 29.83 -5.25 -0.86
C LEU A 11 30.36 -6.18 -1.95
N PHE A 12 29.83 -6.06 -3.18
CA PHE A 12 30.28 -6.86 -4.32
C PHE A 12 31.70 -6.48 -4.76
N ALA A 13 32.03 -5.18 -4.77
CA ALA A 13 33.37 -4.69 -5.04
C ALA A 13 34.38 -5.16 -3.98
N ALA A 14 34.00 -5.12 -2.69
CA ALA A 14 34.84 -5.60 -1.60
C ALA A 14 35.12 -7.11 -1.71
N LEU A 15 34.11 -7.92 -2.08
CA LEU A 15 34.27 -9.36 -2.26
C LEU A 15 35.19 -9.69 -3.45
N ALA A 16 35.12 -8.90 -4.52
CA ALA A 16 36.03 -9.01 -5.66
C ALA A 16 37.49 -8.70 -5.28
N VAL A 17 37.72 -7.68 -4.43
CA VAL A 17 39.06 -7.34 -3.93
C VAL A 17 39.63 -8.48 -3.07
N VAL A 18 38.81 -9.06 -2.19
CA VAL A 18 39.21 -10.20 -1.34
C VAL A 18 39.61 -11.41 -2.20
N PHE A 19 38.87 -11.68 -3.29
CA PHE A 19 39.16 -12.77 -4.20
C PHE A 19 40.47 -12.56 -4.98
N VAL A 20 40.75 -11.32 -5.41
CA VAL A 20 42.03 -10.95 -6.06
C VAL A 20 43.21 -11.12 -5.10
N SER A 21 43.05 -10.76 -3.82
CA SER A 21 44.10 -10.97 -2.81
C SER A 21 44.32 -12.44 -2.43
N GLY A 22 43.28 -13.29 -2.51
CA GLY A 22 43.39 -14.72 -2.24
C GLY A 22 44.28 -15.46 -3.25
N VAL A 23 44.29 -15.02 -4.51
CA VAL A 23 45.14 -15.57 -5.57
C VAL A 23 46.63 -15.19 -5.39
N GLY A 24 46.91 -14.05 -4.77
CA GLY A 24 48.28 -13.63 -4.46
C GLY A 24 48.93 -14.47 -3.35
N LEU A 25 48.15 -14.89 -2.34
CA LEU A 25 48.65 -15.65 -1.19
C LEU A 25 49.01 -17.09 -1.57
N THR A 26 48.23 -17.75 -2.41
CA THR A 26 48.57 -19.10 -2.90
C THR A 26 49.82 -19.11 -3.78
N TYR A 27 50.08 -18.02 -4.52
CA TYR A 27 51.26 -17.88 -5.37
C TYR A 27 52.57 -17.69 -4.56
N VAL A 28 52.50 -16.95 -3.45
CA VAL A 28 53.64 -16.72 -2.55
C VAL A 28 53.98 -17.97 -1.72
N ASP A 29 52.96 -18.72 -1.30
CA ASP A 29 53.15 -19.92 -0.48
C ASP A 29 53.72 -21.09 -1.29
N TYR A 30 53.30 -21.23 -2.56
CA TYR A 30 53.82 -22.27 -3.46
C TYR A 30 55.35 -22.20 -3.66
N LYS A 31 55.89 -21.00 -3.85
CA LYS A 31 57.33 -20.79 -4.07
C LYS A 31 58.13 -21.03 -2.80
N THR A 32 57.62 -20.60 -1.65
CA THR A 32 58.30 -20.70 -0.35
C THR A 32 58.27 -22.13 0.21
N PHE A 33 57.21 -22.89 -0.07
CA PHE A 33 57.10 -24.30 0.30
C PHE A 33 58.11 -25.17 -0.48
N ASN A 34 58.31 -24.90 -1.77
CA ASN A 34 59.21 -25.67 -2.63
C ASN A 34 60.70 -25.42 -2.34
N ASP A 35 61.06 -24.22 -1.88
CA ASP A 35 62.46 -23.88 -1.56
C ASP A 35 62.93 -24.53 -0.23
N ASN A 36 62.03 -25.09 0.59
CA ASN A 36 62.32 -25.65 1.91
C ASN A 36 62.39 -27.19 1.97
N ILE A 37 62.23 -27.89 0.84
CA ILE A 37 62.33 -29.35 0.78
C ILE A 37 63.65 -29.73 0.08
N GLY A 38 64.64 -30.15 0.87
CA GLY A 38 65.87 -30.76 0.36
C GLY A 38 65.58 -32.09 -0.38
N PRO A 39 66.50 -32.56 -1.23
CA PRO A 39 66.21 -33.66 -2.14
C PRO A 39 66.01 -34.96 -1.35
N GLN A 40 64.80 -35.50 -1.38
CA GLN A 40 64.47 -36.86 -0.95
C GLN A 40 63.98 -37.61 -2.19
N GLU A 41 64.56 -38.78 -2.46
CA GLU A 41 64.15 -39.69 -3.52
C GLU A 41 62.70 -40.13 -3.30
N VAL A 42 61.79 -39.65 -4.15
CA VAL A 42 60.41 -40.11 -4.21
C VAL A 42 60.22 -40.71 -5.61
N GLY A 43 59.93 -42.02 -5.65
CA GLY A 43 59.76 -42.79 -6.88
C GLY A 43 58.69 -42.22 -7.82
N ASP A 44 58.74 -42.65 -9.08
CA ASP A 44 58.05 -42.08 -10.24
C ASP A 44 56.69 -41.44 -9.90
N PRO A 45 56.56 -40.10 -10.00
CA PRO A 45 55.33 -39.42 -9.69
C PRO A 45 54.24 -39.84 -10.67
N ILE A 46 53.08 -40.25 -10.16
CA ILE A 46 51.86 -40.39 -10.97
C ILE A 46 51.64 -39.06 -11.68
N GLU A 47 51.65 -39.05 -13.02
CA GLU A 47 51.50 -37.83 -13.82
C GLU A 47 50.09 -37.23 -13.67
N VAL A 48 49.87 -36.43 -12.63
CA VAL A 48 48.66 -35.60 -12.48
C VAL A 48 48.67 -34.41 -13.45
N TRP A 49 49.73 -34.26 -14.25
CA TRP A 49 50.04 -33.13 -15.13
C TRP A 49 49.31 -33.14 -16.48
N SER A 50 48.45 -34.13 -16.76
CA SER A 50 47.72 -34.19 -18.05
C SER A 50 46.57 -33.17 -18.16
N ILE A 51 46.38 -32.33 -17.14
CA ILE A 51 45.57 -31.12 -17.24
C ILE A 51 46.54 -29.95 -17.26
N GLY A 52 47.07 -29.66 -18.47
CA GLY A 52 48.06 -28.61 -18.66
C GLY A 52 47.66 -27.29 -18.00
N GLU A 53 48.66 -26.59 -17.45
CA GLU A 53 48.52 -25.30 -16.76
C GLU A 53 47.74 -24.24 -17.57
N SER A 54 47.52 -24.45 -18.85
CA SER A 54 46.70 -23.63 -19.74
C SER A 54 45.17 -23.79 -19.58
N ASN A 55 44.68 -24.89 -18.98
CA ASN A 55 43.24 -25.18 -18.95
C ASN A 55 42.47 -24.43 -17.84
N TRP A 56 43.10 -24.13 -16.70
CA TRP A 56 42.43 -23.38 -15.62
C TRP A 56 42.27 -21.90 -15.97
N PHE A 57 43.17 -21.32 -16.76
CA PHE A 57 43.00 -19.97 -17.32
C PHE A 57 41.73 -19.86 -18.15
N GLY A 58 41.39 -20.89 -18.93
CA GLY A 58 40.14 -20.95 -19.70
C GLY A 58 38.89 -20.93 -18.81
N LEU A 59 38.92 -21.63 -17.68
CA LEU A 59 37.82 -21.65 -16.71
C LEU A 59 37.66 -20.32 -15.99
N VAL A 60 38.77 -19.67 -15.59
CA VAL A 60 38.75 -18.35 -14.94
C VAL A 60 38.29 -17.27 -15.90
N VAL A 61 38.85 -17.21 -17.11
CA VAL A 61 38.48 -16.23 -18.15
C VAL A 61 37.03 -16.43 -18.59
N GLY A 62 36.59 -17.69 -18.77
CA GLY A 62 35.20 -18.01 -19.08
C GLY A 62 34.21 -17.61 -17.98
N SER A 63 34.61 -17.78 -16.71
CA SER A 63 33.81 -17.37 -15.55
C SER A 63 33.71 -15.84 -15.43
N MET A 64 34.79 -15.12 -15.73
CA MET A 64 34.77 -13.65 -15.75
C MET A 64 33.88 -13.09 -16.86
N ALA A 65 33.92 -13.67 -18.06
CA ALA A 65 33.06 -13.27 -19.17
C ALA A 65 31.57 -13.52 -18.85
N SER A 66 31.25 -14.68 -18.28
CA SER A 66 29.87 -15.02 -17.89
C SER A 66 29.37 -14.18 -16.71
N MET A 67 30.22 -13.85 -15.75
CA MET A 67 29.91 -12.90 -14.67
C MET A 67 29.62 -11.49 -15.23
N GLY A 68 30.40 -11.04 -16.22
CA GLY A 68 30.17 -9.77 -16.91
C GLY A 68 28.81 -9.71 -17.61
N VAL A 69 28.42 -10.79 -18.29
CA VAL A 69 27.10 -10.91 -18.93
C VAL A 69 25.97 -10.88 -17.90
N LEU A 70 26.12 -11.55 -16.75
CA LEU A 70 25.16 -11.50 -15.64
C LEU A 70 25.01 -10.09 -15.06
N LEU A 71 26.12 -9.37 -14.86
CA LEU A 71 26.11 -7.98 -14.41
C LEU A 71 25.43 -7.05 -15.42
N ILE A 72 25.67 -7.25 -16.72
CA ILE A 72 25.00 -6.50 -17.79
C ILE A 72 23.50 -6.79 -17.80
N ILE A 73 23.07 -8.05 -17.62
CA ILE A 73 21.65 -8.41 -17.53
C ILE A 73 20.99 -7.73 -16.33
N PHE A 74 21.66 -7.66 -15.17
CA PHE A 74 21.14 -6.97 -13.99
C PHE A 74 21.15 -5.43 -14.14
N ALA A 75 22.13 -4.87 -14.83
CA ALA A 75 22.24 -3.42 -15.06
C ALA A 75 21.26 -2.93 -16.15
N VAL A 76 21.18 -3.63 -17.29
CA VAL A 76 20.29 -3.30 -18.43
C VAL A 76 18.86 -3.72 -18.14
N GLY A 77 18.65 -4.82 -17.41
CA GLY A 77 17.34 -5.32 -16.99
C GLY A 77 16.58 -4.40 -16.05
N GLY A 78 17.19 -3.27 -15.64
CA GLY A 78 16.53 -2.07 -15.14
C GLY A 78 15.29 -2.37 -14.34
N VAL A 79 15.47 -2.72 -13.05
CA VAL A 79 14.34 -2.82 -12.12
C VAL A 79 13.63 -1.48 -12.15
N LYS A 80 12.54 -1.38 -12.94
CA LYS A 80 11.74 -0.16 -13.06
C LYS A 80 11.12 0.10 -11.69
N THR A 81 11.81 0.89 -10.89
CA THR A 81 11.32 1.31 -9.59
C THR A 81 10.13 2.21 -9.84
N VAL A 82 9.10 2.00 -9.03
CA VAL A 82 7.87 2.76 -9.10
C VAL A 82 8.15 4.08 -8.40
N THR A 83 8.63 5.08 -9.15
CA THR A 83 8.83 6.46 -8.67
C THR A 83 7.50 7.24 -8.73
N PRO A 84 7.30 8.28 -7.91
CA PRO A 84 6.08 9.09 -7.89
C PRO A 84 5.62 9.53 -9.28
N GLU A 85 6.56 9.85 -10.17
CA GLU A 85 6.27 10.30 -11.53
C GLU A 85 5.67 9.19 -12.41
N ASN A 86 6.14 7.94 -12.25
CA ASN A 86 5.75 6.80 -13.10
C ASN A 86 4.66 5.91 -12.46
N VAL A 87 4.14 6.29 -11.29
CA VAL A 87 3.09 5.50 -10.60
C VAL A 87 1.77 5.57 -11.35
N LEU A 88 1.51 6.64 -12.07
CA LEU A 88 0.24 6.81 -12.76
C LEU A 88 0.28 6.33 -14.21
N ASP A 89 1.41 5.83 -14.72
CA ASP A 89 1.50 5.34 -16.11
C ASP A 89 0.57 4.17 -16.42
N LYS A 90 0.14 3.42 -15.40
CA LYS A 90 -0.88 2.39 -15.59
C LYS A 90 -2.25 3.00 -15.37
N LYS A 91 -3.11 2.92 -16.39
CA LYS A 91 -4.53 3.26 -16.34
C LYS A 91 -5.24 2.71 -15.08
N ILE A 92 -4.93 1.47 -14.67
CA ILE A 92 -5.49 0.86 -13.45
C ILE A 92 -5.18 1.68 -12.19
N ARG A 93 -3.95 2.20 -12.05
CA ARG A 93 -3.53 3.01 -10.88
C ARG A 93 -4.18 4.39 -10.89
N GLN A 94 -4.38 4.97 -12.08
CA GLN A 94 -5.16 6.23 -12.23
C GLN A 94 -6.61 6.03 -11.81
N LEU A 95 -7.27 4.99 -12.34
CA LEU A 95 -8.66 4.64 -11.99
C LEU A 95 -8.83 4.39 -10.49
N LEU A 96 -7.88 3.68 -9.87
CA LEU A 96 -7.86 3.47 -8.42
C LEU A 96 -7.76 4.79 -7.64
N LEU A 97 -6.83 5.67 -8.04
CA LEU A 97 -6.63 6.96 -7.37
C LEU A 97 -7.87 7.85 -7.52
N GLU A 98 -8.43 7.92 -8.72
CA GLU A 98 -9.65 8.67 -9.02
C GLU A 98 -10.84 8.16 -8.22
N HIS A 99 -11.03 6.84 -8.19
CA HIS A 99 -12.10 6.23 -7.40
C HIS A 99 -11.97 6.56 -5.90
N ILE A 100 -10.76 6.50 -5.34
CA ILE A 100 -10.50 6.84 -3.91
C ILE A 100 -10.65 8.34 -3.64
N ARG A 101 -10.32 9.19 -4.61
CA ARG A 101 -10.54 10.65 -4.50
C ARG A 101 -12.02 10.97 -4.46
N ASN A 102 -12.82 10.32 -5.32
CA ASN A 102 -14.25 10.54 -5.41
C ASN A 102 -15.00 9.88 -4.25
N ASN A 103 -14.49 8.75 -3.72
CA ASN A 103 -15.13 7.98 -2.64
C ASN A 103 -14.13 7.74 -1.49
N PRO A 104 -13.82 8.77 -0.69
CA PRO A 104 -12.91 8.61 0.44
C PRO A 104 -13.51 7.66 1.48
N GLY A 105 -12.69 6.74 2.02
CA GLY A 105 -13.17 5.77 3.02
C GLY A 105 -13.62 4.43 2.45
N THR A 106 -13.43 4.20 1.14
CA THR A 106 -13.76 2.93 0.49
C THR A 106 -12.84 1.79 0.96
N HIS A 107 -13.42 0.60 1.15
CA HIS A 107 -12.69 -0.59 1.57
C HIS A 107 -12.03 -1.32 0.40
N LEU A 108 -10.99 -2.10 0.69
CA LEU A 108 -10.29 -2.89 -0.34
C LEU A 108 -11.23 -3.75 -1.20
N ARG A 109 -12.23 -4.41 -0.58
CA ARG A 109 -13.18 -5.29 -1.30
C ARG A 109 -14.12 -4.50 -2.20
N GLU A 110 -14.68 -3.40 -1.71
CA GLU A 110 -15.54 -2.52 -2.50
C GLU A 110 -14.79 -1.94 -3.70
N ILE A 111 -13.53 -1.50 -3.52
CA ILE A 111 -12.68 -1.03 -4.62
C ILE A 111 -12.48 -2.14 -5.65
N ALA A 112 -12.21 -3.35 -5.18
CA ALA A 112 -11.98 -4.50 -6.04
C ALA A 112 -13.22 -4.89 -6.85
N GLU A 113 -14.39 -4.89 -6.22
CA GLU A 113 -15.68 -5.15 -6.85
C GLU A 113 -16.03 -4.05 -7.87
N LYS A 114 -15.93 -2.77 -7.48
CA LYS A 114 -16.31 -1.64 -8.33
C LYS A 114 -15.46 -1.52 -9.59
N LEU A 115 -14.17 -1.87 -9.49
CA LEU A 115 -13.25 -1.87 -10.62
C LEU A 115 -13.08 -3.25 -11.26
N SER A 116 -13.95 -4.21 -10.92
CA SER A 116 -13.98 -5.58 -11.45
C SER A 116 -12.60 -6.25 -11.47
N MET A 117 -11.85 -6.13 -10.37
CA MET A 117 -10.48 -6.63 -10.23
C MET A 117 -10.34 -7.61 -9.08
N ASN A 118 -9.35 -8.50 -9.19
CA ASN A 118 -8.98 -9.39 -8.08
C ASN A 118 -8.47 -8.56 -6.87
N VAL A 119 -8.96 -8.88 -5.68
CA VAL A 119 -8.56 -8.29 -4.39
C VAL A 119 -7.04 -8.28 -4.19
N THR A 120 -6.33 -9.34 -4.59
CA THR A 120 -4.87 -9.41 -4.47
C THR A 120 -4.17 -8.41 -5.39
N ASN A 121 -4.68 -8.24 -6.61
CA ASN A 121 -4.17 -7.25 -7.57
C ASN A 121 -4.46 -5.82 -7.09
N ALA A 122 -5.69 -5.57 -6.62
CA ALA A 122 -6.08 -4.29 -6.03
C ALA A 122 -5.15 -3.90 -4.89
N ARG A 123 -4.88 -4.84 -3.96
CA ARG A 123 -3.97 -4.65 -2.83
C ARG A 123 -2.54 -4.35 -3.30
N TRP A 124 -2.05 -5.02 -4.34
CA TRP A 124 -0.73 -4.75 -4.89
C TRP A 124 -0.63 -3.32 -5.43
N HIS A 125 -1.62 -2.88 -6.22
CA HIS A 125 -1.66 -1.52 -6.75
C HIS A 125 -1.77 -0.47 -5.63
N LEU A 126 -2.63 -0.71 -4.63
CA LEU A 126 -2.77 0.18 -3.47
C LEU A 126 -1.46 0.31 -2.69
N ARG A 127 -0.75 -0.80 -2.46
CA ARG A 127 0.59 -0.74 -1.82
C ARG A 127 1.59 0.09 -2.62
N LYS A 128 1.51 0.10 -3.95
CA LYS A 128 2.37 0.96 -4.79
C LYS A 128 1.97 2.44 -4.68
N LEU A 129 0.67 2.73 -4.60
CA LEU A 129 0.15 4.09 -4.37
C LEU A 129 0.49 4.61 -2.96
N GLU A 130 0.45 3.76 -1.94
CA GLU A 130 0.88 4.09 -0.58
C GLU A 130 2.38 4.37 -0.50
N LYS A 131 3.21 3.55 -1.16
CA LYS A 131 4.67 3.76 -1.22
C LYS A 131 5.08 5.07 -1.89
N THR A 132 4.21 5.62 -2.71
CA THR A 132 4.43 6.90 -3.40
C THR A 132 3.60 8.03 -2.83
N ASP A 133 3.03 7.80 -1.64
CA ASP A 133 2.42 8.82 -0.81
C ASP A 133 1.17 9.48 -1.42
N LEU A 134 0.58 8.84 -2.45
CA LEU A 134 -0.64 9.32 -3.10
C LEU A 134 -1.90 8.90 -2.33
N VAL A 135 -1.85 7.75 -1.67
CA VAL A 135 -2.96 7.15 -0.93
C VAL A 135 -2.47 6.77 0.47
N THR A 136 -3.36 6.83 1.46
CA THR A 136 -3.10 6.35 2.81
C THR A 136 -4.20 5.39 3.26
N GLY A 137 -3.80 4.21 3.75
CA GLY A 137 -4.67 3.27 4.43
C GLY A 137 -4.78 3.56 5.92
N LYS A 138 -6.00 3.57 6.47
CA LYS A 138 -6.27 3.65 7.91
C LYS A 138 -7.27 2.58 8.33
N LYS A 139 -7.11 2.00 9.52
CA LYS A 139 -8.12 1.10 10.08
C LYS A 139 -9.26 1.91 10.69
N SER A 140 -10.48 1.64 10.25
CA SER A 140 -11.73 2.21 10.79
C SER A 140 -12.78 1.10 10.86
N ASN A 141 -13.50 1.01 11.99
CA ASN A 141 -14.55 0.01 12.22
C ASN A 141 -14.11 -1.44 11.91
N GLY A 142 -12.87 -1.80 12.28
CA GLY A 142 -12.29 -3.13 12.02
C GLY A 142 -11.88 -3.40 10.57
N LYS A 143 -12.12 -2.46 9.65
CA LYS A 143 -11.79 -2.58 8.22
C LYS A 143 -10.70 -1.59 7.82
N LEU A 144 -9.93 -1.93 6.78
CA LEU A 144 -8.94 -1.03 6.20
C LEU A 144 -9.64 -0.14 5.16
N ILE A 145 -9.65 1.17 5.41
CA ILE A 145 -10.17 2.21 4.53
C ILE A 145 -9.03 2.96 3.87
N TYR A 146 -9.24 3.43 2.65
CA TYR A 146 -8.25 4.23 1.91
C TYR A 146 -8.78 5.63 1.62
N TYR A 147 -7.87 6.61 1.62
CA TYR A 147 -8.16 7.98 1.21
C TYR A 147 -6.95 8.61 0.52
N ALA A 148 -7.21 9.61 -0.33
CA ALA A 148 -6.17 10.33 -1.05
C ALA A 148 -5.41 11.27 -0.11
N LYS A 149 -4.08 11.21 -0.10
CA LYS A 149 -3.26 12.03 0.82
C LYS A 149 -3.31 13.52 0.48
N GLN A 150 -3.49 13.86 -0.79
CA GLN A 150 -3.55 15.24 -1.27
C GLN A 150 -4.61 16.09 -0.55
N GLY A 151 -5.72 15.48 -0.10
CA GLY A 151 -6.76 16.17 0.65
C GLY A 151 -6.48 16.32 2.16
N GLY A 152 -5.31 15.88 2.62
CA GLY A 152 -4.83 16.08 3.99
C GLY A 152 -5.79 15.59 5.07
N VAL A 153 -5.98 16.43 6.10
CA VAL A 153 -6.86 16.13 7.24
C VAL A 153 -8.33 16.02 6.81
N ALA A 154 -8.78 16.86 5.87
CA ALA A 154 -10.16 16.84 5.40
C ALA A 154 -10.52 15.52 4.69
N ALA A 155 -9.63 14.99 3.83
CA ALA A 155 -9.84 13.70 3.18
C ALA A 155 -9.87 12.54 4.20
N ARG A 156 -8.99 12.59 5.20
CA ARG A 156 -8.97 11.61 6.29
C ARG A 156 -10.28 11.62 7.09
N ASP A 157 -10.74 12.79 7.50
CA ASP A 157 -11.92 12.93 8.35
C ASP A 157 -13.20 12.60 7.55
N SER A 158 -13.24 12.94 6.26
CA SER A 158 -14.30 12.51 5.32
C SER A 158 -14.30 10.99 5.11
N ALA A 159 -13.13 10.35 5.04
CA ALA A 159 -13.04 8.90 4.93
C ALA A 159 -13.51 8.16 6.18
N ILE A 160 -13.18 8.69 7.36
CA ILE A 160 -13.63 8.11 8.64
C ILE A 160 -15.14 8.25 8.78
N SER A 161 -15.67 9.47 8.56
CA SER A 161 -17.10 9.74 8.65
C SER A 161 -17.92 8.90 7.67
N GLY A 162 -17.54 8.88 6.39
CA GLY A 162 -18.16 8.03 5.38
C GLY A 162 -18.13 6.54 5.76
N SER A 163 -17.03 6.05 6.34
CA SER A 163 -16.93 4.65 6.77
C SER A 163 -17.88 4.27 7.92
N ILE A 164 -18.20 5.24 8.79
CA ILE A 164 -19.10 5.03 9.94
C ILE A 164 -20.56 5.13 9.48
N LEU A 165 -20.87 6.15 8.68
CA LEU A 165 -22.21 6.42 8.17
C LEU A 165 -22.69 5.43 7.11
N LYS A 166 -21.82 4.54 6.62
CA LYS A 166 -22.21 3.37 5.82
C LYS A 166 -23.09 2.35 6.57
N ASN A 167 -23.08 2.38 7.90
CA ASN A 167 -23.95 1.51 8.69
C ASN A 167 -25.30 2.20 8.91
N ASP A 168 -26.39 1.54 8.54
CA ASP A 168 -27.75 2.09 8.60
C ASP A 168 -28.12 2.60 10.00
N ASN A 169 -27.78 1.87 11.07
CA ASN A 169 -28.04 2.33 12.43
C ASN A 169 -27.25 3.60 12.76
N ALA A 170 -25.98 3.68 12.34
CA ALA A 170 -25.17 4.87 12.57
C ALA A 170 -25.71 6.07 11.80
N LEU A 171 -26.14 5.86 10.55
CA LEU A 171 -26.75 6.88 9.70
C LEU A 171 -28.07 7.38 10.29
N ASN A 172 -28.97 6.48 10.66
CA ASN A 172 -30.27 6.82 11.25
C ASN A 172 -30.11 7.58 12.58
N ILE A 173 -29.18 7.15 13.43
CA ILE A 173 -28.85 7.88 14.67
C ILE A 173 -28.32 9.27 14.35
N MET A 174 -27.41 9.40 13.37
CA MET A 174 -26.86 10.70 12.97
C MET A 174 -27.94 11.64 12.41
N LEU A 175 -28.84 11.13 11.56
CA LEU A 175 -29.98 11.88 11.02
C LEU A 175 -30.95 12.31 12.13
N TYR A 176 -31.21 11.44 13.10
CA TYR A 176 -32.05 11.77 14.25
C TYR A 176 -31.41 12.87 15.11
N VAL A 177 -30.13 12.76 15.45
CA VAL A 177 -29.40 13.78 16.22
C VAL A 177 -29.31 15.11 15.46
N HIS A 178 -29.22 15.06 14.13
CA HIS A 178 -29.22 16.26 13.29
C HIS A 178 -30.57 16.98 13.28
N SER A 179 -31.68 16.23 13.19
CA SER A 179 -33.04 16.78 13.19
C SER A 179 -33.52 17.19 14.59
N HIS A 180 -33.02 16.52 15.65
CA HIS A 180 -33.43 16.74 17.03
C HIS A 180 -32.22 17.05 17.91
N SER A 181 -31.73 18.30 17.82
CA SER A 181 -30.60 18.76 18.63
C SER A 181 -30.89 18.68 20.14
N GLY A 182 -29.94 18.17 20.93
CA GLY A 182 -30.08 18.06 22.38
C GLY A 182 -30.80 16.78 22.84
N CYS A 183 -31.03 15.84 21.92
CA CYS A 183 -31.64 14.56 22.23
C CYS A 183 -30.79 13.71 23.17
N ASN A 184 -31.45 12.85 23.93
CA ASN A 184 -30.83 11.91 24.86
C ASN A 184 -30.80 10.47 24.29
N GLN A 185 -30.01 9.59 24.91
CA GLN A 185 -29.86 8.21 24.43
C GLN A 185 -31.17 7.40 24.42
N ARG A 186 -32.09 7.66 25.37
CA ARG A 186 -33.39 6.98 25.43
C ARG A 186 -34.31 7.46 24.30
N GLU A 187 -34.39 8.77 24.09
CA GLU A 187 -35.16 9.37 22.99
C GLU A 187 -34.73 8.80 21.64
N ILE A 188 -33.43 8.66 21.40
CA ILE A 188 -32.90 8.03 20.17
C ILE A 188 -33.31 6.56 20.08
N ALA A 189 -33.16 5.80 21.16
CA ALA A 189 -33.47 4.38 21.21
C ALA A 189 -34.96 4.11 20.97
N ASP A 190 -35.82 4.90 21.61
CA ASP A 190 -37.27 4.79 21.52
C ASP A 190 -37.76 5.19 20.13
N ALA A 191 -37.22 6.29 19.57
CA ALA A 191 -37.63 6.77 18.25
C ALA A 191 -37.17 5.89 17.08
N LEU A 192 -36.00 5.25 17.20
CA LEU A 192 -35.46 4.38 16.15
C LEU A 192 -35.74 2.89 16.40
N GLU A 193 -36.42 2.55 17.50
CA GLU A 193 -36.66 1.17 17.94
C GLU A 193 -35.36 0.33 18.05
N VAL A 194 -34.26 0.98 18.43
CA VAL A 194 -32.93 0.36 18.55
C VAL A 194 -32.57 0.18 20.03
N ASN A 195 -32.01 -0.96 20.40
CA ASN A 195 -31.56 -1.23 21.77
C ASN A 195 -30.59 -0.12 22.27
N HIS A 196 -30.81 0.36 23.51
CA HIS A 196 -29.96 1.37 24.15
C HIS A 196 -28.45 1.06 24.06
N GLY A 197 -28.04 -0.20 24.21
CA GLY A 197 -26.62 -0.60 24.10
C GLY A 197 -26.05 -0.36 22.70
N THR A 198 -26.84 -0.64 21.67
CA THR A 198 -26.50 -0.39 20.27
C THR A 198 -26.40 1.11 20.00
N VAL A 199 -27.37 1.90 20.47
CA VAL A 199 -27.31 3.37 20.38
C VAL A 199 -26.06 3.91 21.05
N ARG A 200 -25.74 3.47 22.27
CA ARG A 200 -24.52 3.90 22.99
C ARG A 200 -23.26 3.61 22.18
N TRP A 201 -23.17 2.42 21.59
CA TRP A 201 -22.04 2.01 20.77
C TRP A 201 -21.88 2.92 19.54
N HIS A 202 -22.96 3.12 18.79
CA HIS A 202 -22.95 3.95 17.59
C HIS A 202 -22.68 5.43 17.90
N VAL A 203 -23.33 5.99 18.93
CA VAL A 203 -23.07 7.36 19.38
C VAL A 203 -21.62 7.53 19.82
N GLY A 204 -21.04 6.55 20.52
CA GLY A 204 -19.61 6.53 20.84
C GLY A 204 -18.74 6.65 19.58
N LYS A 205 -19.05 5.88 18.53
CA LYS A 205 -18.33 5.97 17.25
C LYS A 205 -18.51 7.30 16.54
N LEU A 206 -19.70 7.87 16.58
CA LEU A 206 -19.97 9.19 16.01
C LEU A 206 -19.21 10.30 16.76
N MET A 207 -19.09 10.19 18.09
CA MET A 207 -18.27 11.11 18.90
C MET A 207 -16.76 10.94 18.64
N ASP A 208 -16.26 9.70 18.54
CA ASP A 208 -14.87 9.41 18.18
C ASP A 208 -14.48 10.06 16.83
N ALA A 209 -15.43 10.10 15.89
CA ALA A 209 -15.27 10.73 14.58
C ALA A 209 -15.62 12.23 14.56
N LYS A 210 -15.92 12.83 15.71
CA LYS A 210 -16.30 14.24 15.87
C LYS A 210 -17.53 14.65 15.07
N LEU A 211 -18.43 13.72 14.76
CA LEU A 211 -19.68 13.97 14.04
C LEU A 211 -20.81 14.40 14.99
N VAL A 212 -20.74 13.89 16.22
CA VAL A 212 -21.65 14.25 17.31
C VAL A 212 -20.81 14.76 18.47
N SER A 213 -21.28 15.79 19.15
CA SER A 213 -20.75 16.27 20.42
C SER A 213 -21.77 16.04 21.52
N ASP A 214 -21.30 15.72 22.73
CA ASP A 214 -22.16 15.71 23.90
C ASP A 214 -21.98 16.99 24.73
N MET A 215 -23.07 17.51 25.25
CA MET A 215 -23.06 18.49 26.32
C MET A 215 -23.53 17.77 27.58
N SER A 216 -22.58 17.38 28.42
CA SER A 216 -22.87 16.69 29.67
C SER A 216 -23.20 17.69 30.78
N SER A 217 -24.34 17.51 31.43
CA SER A 217 -24.63 18.11 32.73
C SER A 217 -24.87 16.96 33.73
N GLY A 218 -23.78 16.46 34.32
CA GLY A 218 -23.79 15.33 35.25
C GLY A 218 -23.92 13.98 34.55
N ASN A 219 -24.90 13.15 34.94
CA ASN A 219 -25.14 11.81 34.36
C ASN A 219 -26.12 11.82 33.17
N ARG A 220 -26.42 13.01 32.62
CA ARG A 220 -27.34 13.16 31.49
C ARG A 220 -26.55 13.73 30.31
N HIS A 221 -26.34 12.90 29.30
CA HIS A 221 -25.74 13.31 28.03
C HIS A 221 -26.84 13.85 27.11
N ARG A 222 -26.58 15.01 26.51
CA ARG A 222 -27.38 15.55 25.40
C ARG A 222 -26.51 15.67 24.17
N TYR A 223 -26.97 15.10 23.07
CA TYR A 223 -26.20 14.98 21.85
C TYR A 223 -26.58 16.07 20.85
N PHE A 224 -25.56 16.61 20.17
CA PHE A 224 -25.69 17.65 19.17
C PHE A 224 -24.87 17.27 17.94
N SER A 225 -25.41 17.54 16.75
CA SER A 225 -24.64 17.41 15.50
C SER A 225 -23.55 18.47 15.48
N THR A 226 -22.32 18.07 15.17
CA THR A 226 -21.24 19.02 14.89
C THR A 226 -21.31 19.51 13.45
N GLU A 227 -20.51 20.53 13.12
CA GLU A 227 -20.35 20.98 11.74
C GLU A 227 -19.80 19.89 10.82
N ALA A 228 -18.84 19.10 11.31
CA ALA A 228 -18.32 17.96 10.57
C ALA A 228 -19.39 16.88 10.32
N GLY A 229 -20.29 16.66 11.30
CA GLY A 229 -21.44 15.78 11.16
C GLY A 229 -22.40 16.24 10.06
N ARG A 230 -22.75 17.52 10.07
CA ARG A 230 -23.64 18.14 9.06
C ARG A 230 -23.08 18.03 7.64
N ILE A 231 -21.82 18.45 7.45
CA ILE A 231 -21.15 18.37 6.15
C ILE A 231 -21.08 16.91 5.65
N SER A 232 -20.86 15.96 6.56
CA SER A 232 -20.81 14.54 6.19
C SER A 232 -22.17 14.00 5.74
N LEU A 233 -23.25 14.42 6.40
CA LEU A 233 -24.62 14.09 5.98
C LEU A 233 -24.96 14.70 4.62
N GLU A 234 -24.66 15.99 4.43
CA GLU A 234 -24.92 16.71 3.17
C GLU A 234 -24.22 16.07 1.97
N ARG A 235 -23.01 15.55 2.16
CA ARG A 235 -22.29 14.81 1.10
C ARG A 235 -23.01 13.51 0.72
N LEU A 236 -23.48 12.76 1.70
CA LEU A 236 -24.19 11.49 1.45
C LEU A 236 -25.56 11.71 0.83
N THR A 237 -26.30 12.73 1.28
CA THR A 237 -27.62 13.07 0.72
C THR A 237 -27.50 13.72 -0.65
N GLY A 238 -26.48 14.55 -0.88
CA GLY A 238 -26.15 15.14 -2.17
C GLY A 238 -25.69 14.12 -3.21
N GLU A 239 -24.93 13.09 -2.81
CA GLU A 239 -24.60 11.94 -3.66
C GLU A 239 -25.85 11.10 -4.02
N GLY A 240 -26.82 11.02 -3.10
CA GLY A 240 -28.14 10.44 -3.36
C GLY A 240 -28.93 11.21 -4.43
N LEU A 241 -28.96 12.54 -4.35
CA LEU A 241 -29.60 13.41 -5.34
C LEU A 241 -28.89 13.34 -6.72
N ALA A 242 -27.56 13.29 -6.75
CA ALA A 242 -26.80 13.14 -8.00
C ALA A 242 -27.08 11.79 -8.69
N THR A 243 -27.33 10.73 -7.92
CA THR A 243 -27.67 9.40 -8.45
C THR A 243 -29.09 9.37 -9.03
N VAL A 244 -30.06 10.05 -8.38
CA VAL A 244 -31.43 10.18 -8.89
C VAL A 244 -31.47 10.99 -10.19
N VAL A 245 -30.71 12.11 -10.27
CA VAL A 245 -30.62 12.92 -11.50
C VAL A 245 -29.98 12.12 -12.66
N HIS A 246 -29.02 11.23 -12.38
CA HIS A 246 -28.44 10.36 -13.41
C HIS A 246 -29.39 9.24 -13.86
N ALA A 247 -30.19 8.67 -12.96
CA ALA A 247 -31.23 7.69 -13.28
C ALA A 247 -32.37 8.31 -14.11
N GLU A 248 -32.78 9.54 -13.79
CA GLU A 248 -33.85 10.25 -14.50
C GLU A 248 -33.42 10.65 -15.93
N SER A 249 -32.16 11.04 -16.12
CA SER A 249 -31.59 11.33 -17.44
C SER A 249 -31.44 10.11 -18.36
N THR A 250 -31.48 8.89 -17.81
CA THR A 250 -31.42 7.64 -18.60
C THR A 250 -32.81 7.09 -18.95
N GLU A 251 -33.87 7.51 -18.25
CA GLU A 251 -35.26 7.22 -18.60
C GLU A 251 -35.83 8.20 -19.64
N GLU A 252 -35.47 9.49 -19.60
CA GLU A 252 -35.94 10.48 -20.58
C GLU A 252 -35.48 10.17 -22.02
N VAL A 253 -34.28 9.59 -22.18
CA VAL A 253 -33.75 9.20 -23.50
C VAL A 253 -34.47 7.97 -24.07
N LYS A 254 -35.06 7.11 -23.23
CA LYS A 254 -35.89 5.98 -23.69
C LYS A 254 -37.32 6.38 -24.04
N GLY A 255 -37.86 7.46 -23.44
CA GLY A 255 -39.19 8.00 -23.77
C GLY A 255 -39.24 8.79 -25.10
N SER A 256 -38.10 9.28 -25.60
CA SER A 256 -38.00 10.10 -26.82
C SER A 256 -37.84 9.29 -28.12
N SER A 257 -37.64 7.97 -28.07
CA SER A 257 -37.39 7.15 -29.27
C SER A 257 -38.60 6.30 -29.72
N GLN A 258 -39.78 6.56 -29.15
CA GLN A 258 -41.04 5.87 -29.50
C GLN A 258 -42.17 6.81 -29.94
N LYS A 259 -41.84 8.02 -30.39
CA LYS A 259 -42.81 8.91 -31.05
C LYS A 259 -42.36 9.27 -32.46
#